data_AF-A0A7C3JDF5-F1
#
_entry.id   AF-A0A7C3JDF5-F1
#
_cell.length_a   1.000
_cell.length_b   1.000
_cell.length_c   1.000
_cell.angle_alpha   90.00
_cell.angle_beta   90.00
_cell.angle_gamma   90.00
#
_symmetry.space_group_name_H-M   'P 1'
#
loop_
_entity.id
_entity.type
_entity.pdbx_description
1 polymer ?
#
loop_
_entity_poly.entity_id
_entity_poly.type
_entity_poly.pdbx_seq_one_letter_code
_entity_poly.pdbx_strand_id
1 'polypeptide(L)'
;MHPNPRRVIPILLVLAALGALGYWYFVLRPEQDRGVLLSASGTIEITQVLVAAEVGGRVQEIRFAEGDRVNAGDVLLQIDASMLQAQRRQAEASLAVARANAEAAQSSVDAARFAQEAAQASVAAAQANLELLEAGASAAQLAAAQAQLDQAQANQRAAEASLAALTAGARPEEVNAARLRLDLAREAYDKVMVVLSSEQITNVTSARTTALENLEAANNRLSELKMDSAMPAAVLEAAEAAVNDCRQVDEAAQAALTAVTTSELPFYRQLEAARRLLDAAELSLSQAQARQALITSLDNLPQAAQDAARSDSEAAQKLVDEARAAYNSLNISPQGNRLRAAWSEVQRALNALNQLGRGGAAPLESVLNQRDAASAQSELAAANLSALQSGTRQEQVSAAQAQVEAARSQFEAAQARTQAAQAQAAAAQAQVDLSQAALDILDVQIAKLTITAPLDGVVLTRLIQPGEIAAPGATLLILGQTDEKTITVYIPEDRYGKLSLGQGAEVSVDSFPGMRFDAVLIQIADQAEFTPRNVQTVQGRRNTVFAVKLSVADPQDRLKPGMPADVTFK
;
A
#
# COMPACT_ATOMS: atom_id res chain seq x y z
N MET A 1 -30.36 -129.52 -94.86
CA MET A 1 -31.34 -128.94 -93.92
C MET A 1 -30.75 -127.64 -93.40
N HIS A 2 -31.35 -126.48 -93.69
CA HIS A 2 -31.32 -125.21 -92.93
C HIS A 2 -32.07 -124.14 -93.78
N PRO A 3 -33.08 -123.40 -93.27
CA PRO A 3 -34.06 -122.71 -94.11
C PRO A 3 -33.76 -121.22 -94.43
N ASN A 4 -34.05 -120.86 -95.68
CA ASN A 4 -34.36 -119.57 -96.35
C ASN A 4 -34.16 -118.20 -95.62
N PRO A 5 -33.30 -117.30 -96.16
CA PRO A 5 -33.01 -115.97 -95.56
C PRO A 5 -33.93 -114.80 -95.96
N ARG A 6 -35.07 -115.02 -96.64
CA ARG A 6 -35.92 -113.91 -97.14
C ARG A 6 -36.97 -113.35 -96.15
N ARG A 7 -36.93 -113.72 -94.86
CA ARG A 7 -37.86 -113.21 -93.81
C ARG A 7 -37.19 -112.69 -92.53
N VAL A 8 -35.86 -112.74 -92.40
CA VAL A 8 -35.15 -112.40 -91.14
C VAL A 8 -34.74 -110.91 -91.07
N ILE A 9 -34.52 -110.27 -92.23
CA ILE A 9 -34.03 -108.88 -92.31
C ILE A 9 -34.97 -107.84 -91.67
N PRO A 10 -36.31 -107.86 -91.85
CA PRO A 10 -37.16 -106.82 -91.27
C PRO A 10 -37.28 -106.91 -89.74
N ILE A 11 -37.09 -108.08 -89.13
CA ILE A 11 -37.20 -108.26 -87.66
C ILE A 11 -35.99 -107.65 -86.94
N LEU A 12 -34.79 -107.73 -87.52
CA LEU A 12 -33.58 -107.14 -86.95
C LEU A 12 -33.59 -105.60 -86.97
N LEU A 13 -34.22 -104.98 -87.98
CA LEU A 13 -34.34 -103.52 -88.06
C LEU A 13 -35.28 -102.94 -86.99
N VAL A 14 -36.37 -103.64 -86.65
CA VAL A 14 -37.30 -103.20 -85.60
C VAL A 14 -36.65 -103.27 -84.21
N LEU A 15 -35.85 -104.32 -83.95
CA LEU A 15 -35.10 -104.45 -82.69
C LEU A 15 -34.03 -103.36 -82.54
N ALA A 16 -33.35 -102.99 -83.62
CA ALA A 16 -32.38 -101.89 -83.60
C ALA A 16 -33.06 -100.52 -83.34
N ALA A 17 -34.24 -100.27 -83.91
CA ALA A 17 -34.99 -99.04 -83.68
C ALA A 17 -35.50 -98.92 -82.23
N LEU A 18 -35.98 -100.02 -81.64
CA LEU A 18 -36.42 -100.05 -80.24
C LEU A 18 -35.23 -99.85 -79.27
N GLY A 19 -34.05 -100.39 -79.60
CA GLY A 19 -32.82 -100.16 -78.84
C GLY A 19 -32.38 -98.68 -78.84
N ALA A 20 -32.46 -98.01 -79.99
CA ALA A 20 -32.12 -96.59 -80.11
C ALA A 20 -33.11 -95.68 -79.34
N LEU A 21 -34.40 -96.02 -79.36
CA LEU A 21 -35.45 -95.27 -78.63
C LEU A 21 -35.30 -95.39 -77.11
N GLY A 22 -34.91 -96.57 -76.61
CA GLY A 22 -34.60 -96.79 -75.20
C GLY A 22 -33.39 -95.99 -74.73
N TYR A 23 -32.33 -95.92 -75.55
CA TYR A 23 -31.14 -95.14 -75.24
C TYR A 23 -31.45 -93.63 -75.17
N TRP A 24 -32.27 -93.12 -76.08
CA TRP A 24 -32.69 -91.71 -76.07
C TRP A 24 -33.55 -91.36 -74.84
N TYR A 25 -34.47 -92.24 -74.44
CA TYR A 25 -35.37 -91.98 -73.31
C TYR A 25 -34.68 -92.02 -71.94
N PHE A 26 -33.67 -92.89 -71.75
CA PHE A 26 -33.00 -93.06 -70.45
C PHE A 26 -31.72 -92.23 -70.29
N VAL A 27 -31.02 -91.84 -71.36
CA VAL A 27 -29.68 -91.23 -71.25
C VAL A 27 -29.67 -89.73 -71.55
N LEU A 28 -30.64 -89.19 -72.30
CA LEU A 28 -30.61 -87.80 -72.79
C LEU A 28 -31.65 -86.85 -72.15
N ARG A 29 -32.17 -87.15 -70.96
CA ARG A 29 -33.03 -86.20 -70.22
C ARG A 29 -32.16 -85.25 -69.38
N PRO A 30 -32.12 -83.94 -69.66
CA PRO A 30 -31.49 -82.97 -68.78
C PRO A 30 -32.40 -82.71 -67.56
N GLU A 31 -31.84 -82.76 -66.36
CA GLU A 31 -32.52 -82.35 -65.12
C GLU A 31 -32.83 -80.85 -65.15
N GLN A 32 -34.06 -80.52 -64.72
CA GLN A 32 -34.62 -79.18 -64.67
C GLN A 32 -34.23 -78.54 -63.32
N ASP A 33 -33.42 -77.49 -63.38
CA ASP A 33 -32.91 -76.72 -62.24
C ASP A 33 -34.05 -76.26 -61.32
N ARG A 34 -34.17 -76.87 -60.13
CA ARG A 34 -34.96 -76.30 -59.04
C ARG A 34 -34.18 -75.10 -58.53
N GLY A 35 -34.82 -73.93 -58.54
CA GLY A 35 -34.29 -72.64 -58.11
C GLY A 35 -33.27 -72.77 -56.98
N VAL A 36 -32.00 -72.82 -57.36
CA VAL A 36 -30.89 -72.81 -56.43
C VAL A 36 -30.86 -71.37 -55.92
N LEU A 37 -31.45 -71.16 -54.74
CA LEU A 37 -31.27 -69.91 -54.00
C LEU A 37 -29.77 -69.64 -53.98
N LEU A 38 -29.37 -68.44 -54.39
CA LEU A 38 -27.96 -68.10 -54.44
C LEU A 38 -27.44 -68.23 -53.01
N SER A 39 -26.59 -69.22 -52.78
CA SER A 39 -25.98 -69.47 -51.49
C SER A 39 -24.49 -69.24 -51.59
N ALA A 40 -23.93 -68.54 -50.62
CA ALA A 40 -22.50 -68.32 -50.53
C ALA A 40 -22.06 -68.41 -49.08
N SER A 41 -20.94 -69.07 -48.85
CA SER A 41 -20.35 -69.20 -47.53
C SER A 41 -19.40 -68.04 -47.27
N GLY A 42 -19.43 -67.52 -46.06
CA GLY A 42 -18.53 -66.49 -45.57
C GLY A 42 -18.27 -66.68 -44.09
N THR A 43 -17.62 -65.69 -43.48
CA THR A 43 -17.38 -65.68 -42.04
C THR A 43 -18.00 -64.44 -41.41
N ILE A 44 -18.57 -64.60 -40.23
CA ILE A 44 -19.06 -63.47 -39.44
C ILE A 44 -17.84 -62.62 -39.02
N GLU A 45 -17.90 -61.33 -39.30
CA GLU A 45 -16.92 -60.31 -38.99
C GLU A 45 -17.55 -59.25 -38.10
N ILE A 46 -16.74 -58.65 -37.24
CA ILE A 46 -17.14 -57.50 -36.43
C ILE A 46 -16.13 -56.38 -36.62
N THR A 47 -16.58 -55.14 -36.44
CA THR A 47 -15.69 -53.98 -36.46
C THR A 47 -14.74 -54.04 -35.25
N GLN A 48 -13.45 -54.02 -35.53
CA GLN A 48 -12.40 -54.00 -34.50
C GLN A 48 -11.87 -52.59 -34.33
N VAL A 49 -11.82 -52.12 -33.09
CA VAL A 49 -11.19 -50.85 -32.71
C VAL A 49 -9.93 -51.12 -31.90
N LEU A 50 -8.83 -50.57 -32.38
CA LEU A 50 -7.53 -50.69 -31.74
C LEU A 50 -7.41 -49.60 -30.67
N VAL A 51 -7.35 -50.01 -29.41
CA VAL A 51 -7.10 -49.11 -28.29
C VAL A 51 -5.59 -49.02 -28.11
N ALA A 52 -5.01 -47.88 -28.50
CA ALA A 52 -3.58 -47.64 -28.46
C ALA A 52 -3.19 -46.66 -27.33
N ALA A 53 -1.96 -46.79 -26.83
CA ALA A 53 -1.41 -45.85 -25.87
C ALA A 53 -1.08 -44.51 -26.54
N GLU A 54 -1.68 -43.40 -26.09
CA GLU A 54 -1.25 -42.06 -26.54
C GLU A 54 0.04 -41.61 -25.84
N VAL A 55 0.22 -42.00 -24.58
CA VAL A 55 1.42 -41.71 -23.76
C VAL A 55 2.03 -43.02 -23.30
N GLY A 56 3.36 -43.12 -23.41
CA GLY A 56 4.09 -44.33 -23.04
C GLY A 56 4.33 -44.42 -21.52
N GLY A 57 4.36 -45.64 -20.99
CA GLY A 57 4.65 -45.89 -19.58
C GLY A 57 4.42 -47.34 -19.17
N ARG A 58 4.67 -47.65 -17.89
CA ARG A 58 4.45 -48.99 -17.35
C ARG A 58 2.97 -49.20 -17.03
N VAL A 59 2.38 -50.27 -17.55
CA VAL A 59 0.98 -50.62 -17.22
C VAL A 59 0.90 -51.03 -15.75
N GLN A 60 0.08 -50.32 -14.97
CA GLN A 60 -0.13 -50.59 -13.55
C GLN A 60 -1.21 -51.65 -13.35
N GLU A 61 -2.36 -51.46 -14.01
CA GLU A 61 -3.54 -52.32 -13.87
C GLU A 61 -4.29 -52.41 -15.20
N ILE A 62 -4.87 -53.57 -15.48
CA ILE A 62 -5.83 -53.80 -16.56
C ILE A 62 -7.12 -54.32 -15.91
N ARG A 63 -8.24 -53.63 -16.13
CA ARG A 63 -9.50 -53.87 -15.40
C ARG A 63 -10.44 -54.88 -16.06
N PHE A 64 -10.18 -55.23 -17.32
CA PHE A 64 -11.01 -56.13 -18.11
C PHE A 64 -10.18 -57.26 -18.73
N ALA A 65 -10.73 -58.46 -18.74
CA ALA A 65 -10.16 -59.64 -19.38
C ALA A 65 -10.71 -59.81 -20.81
N GLU A 66 -10.06 -60.67 -21.60
CA GLU A 66 -10.58 -61.06 -22.91
C GLU A 66 -11.94 -61.76 -22.74
N GLY A 67 -12.92 -61.35 -23.54
CA GLY A 67 -14.30 -61.81 -23.47
C GLY A 67 -15.23 -60.95 -22.60
N ASP A 68 -14.69 -60.02 -21.79
CA ASP A 68 -15.51 -59.12 -20.97
C ASP A 68 -16.18 -58.04 -21.83
N ARG A 69 -17.42 -57.68 -21.46
CA ARG A 69 -18.15 -56.56 -22.06
C ARG A 69 -17.75 -55.25 -21.39
N VAL A 70 -17.52 -54.23 -22.21
CA VAL A 70 -17.15 -52.87 -21.80
C VAL A 70 -18.14 -51.87 -22.40
N ASN A 71 -18.41 -50.80 -21.67
CA ASN A 71 -19.17 -49.66 -22.17
C ASN A 71 -18.24 -48.49 -22.50
N ALA A 72 -18.68 -47.60 -23.39
CA ALA A 72 -17.98 -46.38 -23.73
C ALA A 72 -17.69 -45.54 -22.47
N GLY A 73 -16.44 -45.13 -22.30
CA GLY A 73 -15.96 -44.41 -21.13
C GLY A 73 -15.43 -45.29 -19.99
N ASP A 74 -15.65 -46.61 -20.02
CA ASP A 74 -15.10 -47.51 -19.01
C ASP A 74 -13.57 -47.47 -19.02
N VAL A 75 -12.96 -47.39 -17.83
CA VAL A 75 -11.50 -47.38 -17.68
C VAL A 75 -10.97 -48.78 -17.95
N LEU A 76 -10.31 -48.97 -19.09
CA LEU A 76 -9.80 -50.26 -19.53
C LEU A 76 -8.50 -50.63 -18.81
N LEU A 77 -7.56 -49.68 -18.76
CA LEU A 77 -6.29 -49.85 -18.08
C LEU A 77 -5.73 -48.51 -17.62
N GLN A 78 -4.81 -48.60 -16.66
CA GLN A 78 -4.11 -47.45 -16.09
C GLN A 78 -2.61 -47.62 -16.21
N ILE A 79 -1.94 -46.60 -16.73
CA ILE A 79 -0.49 -46.51 -16.82
C ILE A 79 0.05 -45.73 -15.61
N ASP A 80 1.18 -46.16 -15.06
CA ASP A 80 1.83 -45.52 -13.91
C ASP A 80 2.17 -44.05 -14.20
N ALA A 81 1.56 -43.17 -13.41
CA ALA A 81 1.72 -41.72 -13.53
C ALA A 81 2.77 -41.15 -12.57
N SER A 82 3.44 -41.96 -11.74
CA SER A 82 4.29 -41.48 -10.64
C SER A 82 5.36 -40.46 -11.07
N MET A 83 6.01 -40.69 -12.22
CA MET A 83 7.03 -39.79 -12.78
C MET A 83 6.41 -38.46 -13.27
N LEU A 84 5.34 -38.51 -14.06
CA LEU A 84 4.66 -37.31 -14.53
C LEU A 84 4.02 -36.52 -13.39
N GLN A 85 3.52 -37.20 -12.36
CA GLN A 85 3.02 -36.57 -11.13
C GLN A 85 4.14 -35.84 -10.37
N ALA A 86 5.35 -36.41 -10.32
CA ALA A 86 6.50 -35.73 -9.74
C ALA A 86 6.90 -34.48 -10.56
N GLN A 87 6.91 -34.59 -11.90
CA GLN A 87 7.16 -33.45 -12.78
C GLN A 87 6.07 -32.37 -12.67
N ARG A 88 4.80 -32.76 -12.55
CA ARG A 88 3.66 -31.87 -12.33
C ARG A 88 3.84 -31.08 -11.04
N ARG A 89 4.20 -31.74 -9.92
CA ARG A 89 4.51 -31.04 -8.66
C ARG A 89 5.67 -30.05 -8.79
N GLN A 90 6.70 -30.38 -9.57
CA GLN A 90 7.81 -29.46 -9.85
C GLN A 90 7.35 -28.25 -10.68
N ALA A 91 6.54 -28.47 -11.71
CA ALA A 91 5.97 -27.40 -12.54
C ALA A 91 5.01 -26.51 -11.74
N GLU A 92 4.19 -27.10 -10.87
CA GLU A 92 3.29 -26.39 -9.94
C GLU A 92 4.09 -25.48 -8.98
N ALA A 93 5.21 -25.97 -8.44
CA ALA A 93 6.11 -25.14 -7.64
C ALA A 93 6.76 -24.00 -8.46
N SER A 94 7.13 -24.26 -9.71
CA SER A 94 7.67 -23.22 -10.61
C SER A 94 6.63 -22.14 -10.95
N LEU A 95 5.38 -22.54 -11.16
CA LEU A 95 4.26 -21.62 -11.33
C LEU A 95 4.01 -20.79 -10.07
N ALA A 96 4.09 -21.38 -8.89
CA ALA A 96 3.96 -20.65 -7.62
C ALA A 96 5.03 -19.56 -7.48
N VAL A 97 6.29 -19.87 -7.83
CA VAL A 97 7.38 -18.88 -7.86
C VAL A 97 7.12 -17.78 -8.91
N ALA A 98 6.67 -18.15 -10.11
CA ALA A 98 6.34 -17.17 -11.15
C ALA A 98 5.22 -16.21 -10.70
N ARG A 99 4.17 -16.75 -10.05
CA ARG A 99 3.05 -15.94 -9.51
C ARG A 99 3.53 -14.99 -8.43
N ALA A 100 4.36 -15.45 -7.49
CA ALA A 100 4.94 -14.60 -6.45
C ALA A 100 5.79 -13.46 -7.06
N ASN A 101 6.56 -13.75 -8.12
CA ASN A 101 7.34 -12.73 -8.83
C ASN A 101 6.44 -11.71 -9.56
N ALA A 102 5.33 -12.15 -10.16
CA ALA A 102 4.35 -11.27 -10.79
C ALA A 102 3.66 -10.35 -9.78
N GLU A 103 3.29 -10.89 -8.61
CA GLU A 103 2.72 -10.09 -7.51
C GLU A 103 3.71 -9.04 -6.97
N ALA A 104 4.98 -9.42 -6.80
CA ALA A 104 6.03 -8.49 -6.40
C ALA A 104 6.28 -7.40 -7.45
N ALA A 105 6.24 -7.76 -8.74
CA ALA A 105 6.35 -6.80 -9.83
C ALA A 105 5.14 -5.86 -9.88
N GLN A 106 3.92 -6.36 -9.65
CA GLN A 106 2.71 -5.55 -9.58
C GLN A 106 2.76 -4.57 -8.40
N SER A 107 3.21 -5.03 -7.23
CA SER A 107 3.44 -4.16 -6.07
C SER A 107 4.45 -3.04 -6.38
N SER A 108 5.44 -3.33 -7.22
CA SER A 108 6.42 -2.33 -7.69
C SER A 108 5.80 -1.30 -8.64
N VAL A 109 4.81 -1.69 -9.45
CA VAL A 109 4.01 -0.76 -10.29
C VAL A 109 3.20 0.17 -9.40
N ASP A 110 2.54 -0.35 -8.37
CA ASP A 110 1.73 0.46 -7.46
C ASP A 110 2.61 1.47 -6.71
N ALA A 111 3.76 1.02 -6.19
CA ALA A 111 4.75 1.91 -5.57
C ALA A 111 5.25 3.01 -6.53
N ALA A 112 5.50 2.66 -7.80
CA ALA A 112 5.92 3.64 -8.82
C ALA A 112 4.80 4.65 -9.15
N ARG A 113 3.55 4.20 -9.24
CA ARG A 113 2.38 5.06 -9.45
C ARG A 113 2.19 6.05 -8.30
N PHE A 114 2.30 5.59 -7.05
CA PHE A 114 2.25 6.49 -5.89
C PHE A 114 3.38 7.52 -5.91
N ALA A 115 4.59 7.12 -6.31
CA ALA A 115 5.70 8.07 -6.48
C ALA A 115 5.43 9.09 -7.59
N GLN A 116 4.79 8.68 -8.69
CA GLN A 116 4.38 9.58 -9.78
C GLN A 116 3.32 10.58 -9.31
N GLU A 117 2.30 10.14 -8.56
CA GLU A 117 1.26 11.01 -8.00
C GLU A 117 1.87 12.04 -7.02
N ALA A 118 2.79 11.61 -6.15
CA ALA A 118 3.50 12.51 -5.24
C ALA A 118 4.35 13.55 -6.00
N ALA A 119 5.00 13.15 -7.10
CA ALA A 119 5.74 14.08 -7.95
C ALA A 119 4.80 15.07 -8.66
N GLN A 120 3.62 14.63 -9.11
CA GLN A 120 2.60 15.51 -9.71
C GLN A 120 2.08 16.53 -8.70
N ALA A 121 1.80 16.11 -7.47
CA ALA A 121 1.40 17.00 -6.39
C ALA A 121 2.48 18.05 -6.08
N SER A 122 3.76 17.66 -6.17
CA SER A 122 4.90 18.56 -5.99
C SER A 122 4.97 19.62 -7.10
N VAL A 123 4.68 19.26 -8.36
CA VAL A 123 4.56 20.23 -9.47
C VAL A 123 3.43 21.21 -9.21
N ALA A 124 2.25 20.73 -8.80
CA ALA A 124 1.09 21.58 -8.51
C ALA A 124 1.39 22.56 -7.36
N ALA A 125 2.04 22.09 -6.28
CA ALA A 125 2.45 22.93 -5.17
C ALA A 125 3.46 24.01 -5.58
N ALA A 126 4.46 23.65 -6.40
CA ALA A 126 5.45 24.60 -6.90
C ALA A 126 4.80 25.67 -7.81
N GLN A 127 3.83 25.28 -8.65
CA GLN A 127 3.07 26.20 -9.50
C GLN A 127 2.21 27.15 -8.69
N ALA A 128 1.49 26.64 -7.68
CA ALA A 128 0.68 27.47 -6.78
C ALA A 128 1.55 28.49 -6.01
N ASN A 129 2.75 28.09 -5.59
CA ASN A 129 3.70 29.00 -4.96
C ASN A 129 4.19 30.08 -5.93
N LEU A 130 4.50 29.72 -7.18
CA LEU A 130 4.87 30.68 -8.21
C LEU A 130 3.73 31.68 -8.48
N GLU A 131 2.50 31.20 -8.63
CA GLU A 131 1.32 32.04 -8.86
C GLU A 131 1.07 33.00 -7.69
N LEU A 132 1.20 32.51 -6.45
CA LEU A 132 1.10 33.36 -5.26
C LEU A 132 2.17 34.47 -5.25
N LEU A 133 3.39 34.15 -5.68
CA LEU A 133 4.46 35.13 -5.77
C LEU A 133 4.21 36.13 -6.89
N GLU A 134 3.82 35.67 -8.08
CA GLU A 134 3.51 36.53 -9.24
C GLU A 134 2.30 37.44 -9.01
N ALA A 135 1.31 36.99 -8.23
CA ALA A 135 0.15 37.79 -7.84
C ALA A 135 0.52 38.99 -6.94
N GLY A 136 1.65 38.92 -6.22
CA GLY A 136 2.17 40.02 -5.40
C GLY A 136 1.22 40.49 -4.29
N ALA A 137 1.40 41.73 -3.83
CA ALA A 137 0.50 42.35 -2.86
C ALA A 137 -0.83 42.72 -3.53
N SER A 138 -1.95 42.31 -2.93
CA SER A 138 -3.28 42.61 -3.46
C SER A 138 -3.58 44.12 -3.45
N ALA A 139 -4.48 44.55 -4.35
CA ALA A 139 -4.94 45.94 -4.40
C ALA A 139 -5.51 46.42 -3.04
N ALA A 140 -6.15 45.53 -2.27
CA ALA A 140 -6.66 45.82 -0.93
C ALA A 140 -5.53 46.06 0.08
N GLN A 141 -4.44 45.27 0.03
CA GLN A 141 -3.28 45.45 0.90
C GLN A 141 -2.53 46.75 0.57
N LEU A 142 -2.36 47.07 -0.71
CA LEU A 142 -1.75 48.33 -1.14
C LEU A 142 -2.59 49.54 -0.72
N ALA A 143 -3.92 49.48 -0.88
CA ALA A 143 -4.82 50.53 -0.43
C ALA A 143 -4.81 50.71 1.09
N ALA A 144 -4.76 49.62 1.85
CA ALA A 144 -4.65 49.68 3.31
C ALA A 144 -3.32 50.27 3.78
N ALA A 145 -2.20 49.88 3.16
CA ALA A 145 -0.89 50.43 3.46
C ALA A 145 -0.79 51.93 3.09
N GLN A 146 -1.41 52.33 1.97
CA GLN A 146 -1.52 53.74 1.60
C GLN A 146 -2.33 54.53 2.64
N ALA A 147 -3.49 54.02 3.06
CA ALA A 147 -4.31 54.67 4.08
C ALA A 147 -3.59 54.79 5.44
N GLN A 148 -2.78 53.79 5.81
CA GLN A 148 -1.94 53.86 7.00
C GLN A 148 -0.86 54.94 6.90
N LEU A 149 -0.21 55.08 5.73
CA LEU A 149 0.74 56.15 5.48
C LEU A 149 0.07 57.52 5.56
N ASP A 150 -1.10 57.69 4.92
CA ASP A 150 -1.83 58.95 4.94
C ASP A 150 -2.22 59.36 6.37
N GLN A 151 -2.68 58.40 7.19
CA GLN A 151 -2.98 58.62 8.61
C GLN A 151 -1.73 58.99 9.41
N ALA A 152 -0.61 58.29 9.20
CA ALA A 152 0.64 58.57 9.90
C ALA A 152 1.20 59.95 9.53
N GLN A 153 1.14 60.33 8.26
CA GLN A 153 1.50 61.67 7.79
C GLN A 153 0.57 62.76 8.33
N ALA A 154 -0.72 62.48 8.50
CA ALA A 154 -1.65 63.41 9.13
C ALA A 154 -1.32 63.62 10.61
N ASN A 155 -1.00 62.54 11.34
CA ASN A 155 -0.55 62.60 12.74
C ASN A 155 0.77 63.38 12.87
N GLN A 156 1.72 63.15 11.97
CA GLN A 156 2.98 63.89 11.92
C GLN A 156 2.74 65.39 11.71
N ARG A 157 1.92 65.77 10.72
CA ARG A 157 1.55 67.16 10.46
C ARG A 157 0.87 67.81 11.66
N ALA A 158 0.00 67.10 12.37
CA ALA A 158 -0.65 67.60 13.58
C ALA A 158 0.35 67.82 14.74
N ALA A 159 1.32 66.90 14.91
CA ALA A 159 2.36 67.04 15.92
C ALA A 159 3.35 68.18 15.60
N GLU A 160 3.71 68.33 14.33
CA GLU A 160 4.53 69.46 13.85
C GLU A 160 3.82 70.81 14.04
N ALA A 161 2.53 70.89 13.74
CA ALA A 161 1.73 72.09 14.00
C ALA A 161 1.64 72.41 15.50
N SER A 162 1.51 71.38 16.35
CA SER A 162 1.50 71.55 17.82
C SER A 162 2.85 72.05 18.33
N LEU A 163 3.96 71.53 17.80
CA LEU A 163 5.31 72.01 18.12
C LEU A 163 5.49 73.46 17.67
N ALA A 164 5.13 73.78 16.42
CA ALA A 164 5.26 75.12 15.86
C ALA A 164 4.46 76.16 16.66
N ALA A 165 3.25 75.81 17.12
CA ALA A 165 2.45 76.66 18.00
C ALA A 165 3.14 76.96 19.34
N LEU A 166 3.78 75.95 19.94
CA LEU A 166 4.50 76.09 21.21
C LEU A 166 5.80 76.88 21.09
N THR A 167 6.51 76.75 19.96
CA THR A 167 7.82 77.37 19.72
C THR A 167 7.76 78.64 18.88
N ALA A 168 6.57 79.21 18.61
CA ALA A 168 6.39 80.36 17.72
C ALA A 168 7.21 81.62 18.08
N GLY A 169 7.75 81.70 19.30
CA GLY A 169 8.63 82.77 19.77
C GLY A 169 10.08 82.36 20.06
N ALA A 170 10.45 81.10 19.82
CA ALA A 170 11.80 80.55 20.03
C ALA A 170 12.45 80.24 18.68
N ARG A 171 13.77 80.40 18.57
CA ARG A 171 14.48 80.00 17.34
C ARG A 171 14.61 78.47 17.30
N PRO A 172 14.46 77.81 16.14
CA PRO A 172 14.67 76.36 16.04
C PRO A 172 16.02 75.88 16.57
N GLU A 173 17.08 76.68 16.37
CA GLU A 173 18.42 76.42 16.90
C GLU A 173 18.46 76.40 18.43
N GLU A 174 17.69 77.26 19.11
CA GLU A 174 17.62 77.32 20.57
C GLU A 174 16.93 76.09 21.15
N VAL A 175 15.84 75.65 20.50
CA VAL A 175 15.10 74.44 20.87
C VAL A 175 15.98 73.19 20.69
N ASN A 176 16.68 73.09 19.56
CA ASN A 176 17.59 71.99 19.28
C ASN A 176 18.78 71.97 20.25
N ALA A 177 19.37 73.12 20.56
CA ALA A 177 20.45 73.23 21.52
C ALA A 177 20.00 72.87 22.95
N ALA A 178 18.82 73.30 23.38
CA ALA A 178 18.26 72.96 24.69
C ALA A 178 17.94 71.46 24.79
N ARG A 179 17.40 70.87 23.72
CA ARG A 179 17.15 69.43 23.64
C ARG A 179 18.45 68.64 23.73
N LEU A 180 19.46 68.98 22.93
CA LEU A 180 20.76 68.32 22.97
C LEU A 180 21.40 68.41 24.35
N ARG A 181 21.27 69.55 25.04
CA ARG A 181 21.75 69.70 26.43
C ARG A 181 21.03 68.74 27.39
N LEU A 182 19.72 68.56 27.23
CA LEU A 182 18.95 67.61 28.04
C LEU A 182 19.39 66.17 27.76
N ASP A 183 19.58 65.81 26.50
CA ASP A 183 20.03 64.48 26.10
C ASP A 183 21.43 64.17 26.65
N LEU A 184 22.38 65.09 26.50
CA LEU A 184 23.73 64.96 27.07
C LEU A 184 23.72 64.90 28.60
N ALA A 185 22.85 65.66 29.28
CA ALA A 185 22.73 65.62 30.72
C ALA A 185 22.15 64.27 31.21
N ARG A 186 21.18 63.71 30.49
CA ARG A 186 20.62 62.38 30.77
C ARG A 186 21.64 61.29 30.54
N GLU A 187 22.34 61.35 29.42
CA GLU A 187 23.42 60.42 29.12
C GLU A 187 24.52 60.48 30.19
N ALA A 188 24.89 61.67 30.65
CA ALA A 188 25.84 61.83 31.74
C ALA A 188 25.34 61.26 33.07
N TYR A 189 24.03 61.34 33.36
CA TYR A 189 23.40 60.72 34.53
C TYR A 189 23.36 59.19 34.43
N ASP A 190 22.96 58.65 33.27
CA ASP A 190 22.84 57.22 33.03
C ASP A 190 24.20 56.52 32.98
N LYS A 191 25.24 57.20 32.45
CA LYS A 191 26.61 56.69 32.36
C LYS A 191 27.43 56.85 33.64
N VAL A 192 26.83 57.27 34.76
CA VAL A 192 27.51 57.20 36.07
C VAL A 192 27.64 55.73 36.46
N MET A 193 28.72 55.10 35.99
CA MET A 193 29.09 53.72 36.30
C MET A 193 30.14 53.70 37.41
N VAL A 194 29.96 52.84 38.40
CA VAL A 194 30.83 52.77 39.59
C VAL A 194 31.02 51.32 40.00
N VAL A 195 32.28 50.93 40.18
CA VAL A 195 32.62 49.74 40.95
C VAL A 195 32.66 50.14 42.42
N LEU A 196 31.78 49.54 43.22
CA LEU A 196 31.66 49.83 44.64
C LEU A 196 32.87 49.31 45.42
N SER A 197 33.23 50.00 46.49
CA SER A 197 34.33 49.55 47.36
C SER A 197 33.94 48.27 48.10
N SER A 198 34.95 47.48 48.53
CA SER A 198 34.70 46.30 49.37
C SER A 198 33.91 46.64 50.63
N GLU A 199 34.13 47.82 51.21
CA GLU A 199 33.38 48.33 52.36
C GLU A 199 31.90 48.58 52.03
N GLN A 200 31.60 49.20 50.88
CA GLN A 200 30.21 49.44 50.46
C GLN A 200 29.45 48.13 50.20
N ILE A 201 30.09 47.15 49.56
CA ILE A 201 29.51 45.82 49.35
C ILE A 201 29.33 45.10 50.69
N THR A 202 30.30 45.24 51.61
CA THR A 202 30.20 44.66 52.96
C THR A 202 29.01 45.23 53.72
N ASN A 203 28.76 46.54 53.67
CA ASN A 203 27.61 47.14 54.36
C ASN A 203 26.26 46.59 53.86
N VAL A 204 26.10 46.40 52.55
CA VAL A 204 24.89 45.78 51.97
C VAL A 204 24.81 44.28 52.33
N THR A 205 25.95 43.60 52.35
CA THR A 205 26.03 42.19 52.74
C THR A 205 25.65 42.00 54.20
N SER A 206 26.12 42.86 55.11
CA SER A 206 25.75 42.83 56.53
C SER A 206 24.25 42.99 56.72
N ALA A 207 23.64 43.97 56.05
CA ALA A 207 22.20 44.19 56.11
C ALA A 207 21.40 42.97 55.61
N ARG A 208 21.87 42.30 54.54
CA ARG A 208 21.27 41.04 54.08
C ARG A 208 21.43 39.92 55.10
N THR A 209 22.62 39.76 55.69
CA THR A 209 22.85 38.76 56.72
C THR A 209 21.90 38.96 57.90
N THR A 210 21.75 40.19 58.39
CA THR A 210 20.79 40.50 59.46
C THR A 210 19.34 40.27 59.02
N ALA A 211 18.96 40.58 57.77
CA ALA A 211 17.63 40.29 57.26
C ALA A 211 17.32 38.78 57.27
N LEU A 212 18.29 37.96 56.85
CA LEU A 212 18.20 36.51 56.85
C LEU A 212 18.14 35.95 58.29
N GLU A 213 19.02 36.42 59.17
CA GLU A 213 19.02 36.06 60.60
C GLU A 213 17.68 36.41 61.26
N ASN A 214 17.12 37.58 60.95
CA ASN A 214 15.83 38.02 61.45
C ASN A 214 14.69 37.12 60.95
N LEU A 215 14.71 36.74 59.67
CA LEU A 215 13.73 35.82 59.09
C LEU A 215 13.82 34.43 59.72
N GLU A 216 15.03 33.90 59.90
CA GLU A 216 15.24 32.61 60.56
C GLU A 216 14.76 32.65 62.02
N ALA A 217 15.13 33.70 62.76
CA ALA A 217 14.68 33.89 64.13
C ALA A 217 13.15 34.03 64.23
N ALA A 218 12.50 34.76 63.32
CA ALA A 218 11.04 34.89 63.28
C ALA A 218 10.35 33.54 62.99
N ASN A 219 10.89 32.72 62.07
CA ASN A 219 10.36 31.38 61.80
C ASN A 219 10.51 30.43 62.99
N ASN A 220 11.65 30.48 63.67
CA ASN A 220 11.91 29.68 64.87
C ASN A 220 10.94 30.07 66.00
N ARG A 221 10.77 31.38 66.26
CA ARG A 221 9.79 31.90 67.23
C ARG A 221 8.36 31.48 66.89
N LEU A 222 7.94 31.61 65.62
CA LEU A 222 6.61 31.17 65.19
C LEU A 222 6.42 29.66 65.45
N SER A 223 7.44 28.85 65.19
CA SER A 223 7.40 27.41 65.42
C SER A 223 7.28 27.08 66.91
N GLU A 224 8.04 27.75 67.77
CA GLU A 224 7.96 27.61 69.23
C GLU A 224 6.58 28.05 69.77
N LEU A 225 6.06 29.18 69.32
CA LEU A 225 4.74 29.68 69.72
C LEU A 225 3.60 28.73 69.29
N LYS A 226 3.73 28.05 68.14
CA LYS A 226 2.77 27.04 67.66
C LYS A 226 2.77 25.75 68.49
N MET A 227 3.84 25.45 69.22
CA MET A 227 3.91 24.27 70.10
C MET A 227 3.10 24.44 71.38
N ASP A 228 2.83 25.68 71.81
CA ASP A 228 1.99 25.97 72.96
C ASP A 228 0.50 26.04 72.55
N SER A 229 -0.24 24.98 72.87
CA SER A 229 -1.69 24.89 72.58
C SER A 229 -2.55 25.94 73.31
N ALA A 230 -2.00 26.64 74.32
CA ALA A 230 -2.68 27.72 75.03
C ALA A 230 -2.38 29.12 74.44
N MET A 231 -1.58 29.20 73.37
CA MET A 231 -1.19 30.48 72.76
C MET A 231 -2.39 31.21 72.13
N PRO A 232 -2.63 32.50 72.43
CA PRO A 232 -3.72 33.25 71.83
C PRO A 232 -3.57 33.39 70.31
N ALA A 233 -4.68 33.26 69.57
CA ALA A 233 -4.69 33.37 68.11
C ALA A 233 -4.09 34.69 67.59
N ALA A 234 -4.34 35.80 68.28
CA ALA A 234 -3.78 37.12 67.93
C ALA A 234 -2.25 37.17 68.01
N VAL A 235 -1.62 36.37 68.88
CA VAL A 235 -0.14 36.28 68.99
C VAL A 235 0.42 35.44 67.85
N LEU A 236 -0.24 34.34 67.47
CA LEU A 236 0.15 33.53 66.33
C LEU A 236 0.01 34.31 65.00
N GLU A 237 -1.07 35.05 64.83
CA GLU A 237 -1.28 35.92 63.66
C GLU A 237 -0.22 37.03 63.59
N ALA A 238 0.13 37.64 64.73
CA ALA A 238 1.21 38.62 64.80
C ALA A 238 2.58 38.01 64.47
N ALA A 239 2.87 36.78 64.92
CA ALA A 239 4.11 36.07 64.60
C ALA A 239 4.17 35.65 63.11
N GLU A 240 3.06 35.26 62.50
CA GLU A 240 2.97 35.00 61.06
C GLU A 240 3.18 36.27 60.23
N ALA A 241 2.61 37.40 60.68
CA ALA A 241 2.87 38.71 60.08
C ALA A 241 4.34 39.12 60.20
N ALA A 242 5.00 38.85 61.33
CA ALA A 242 6.44 39.11 61.51
C ALA A 242 7.30 38.32 60.51
N VAL A 243 7.00 37.04 60.30
CA VAL A 243 7.69 36.21 59.29
C VAL A 243 7.51 36.78 57.87
N ASN A 244 6.30 37.24 57.53
CA ASN A 244 6.03 37.81 56.21
C ASN A 244 6.76 39.13 55.99
N ASP A 245 6.81 40.01 57.00
CA ASP A 245 7.57 41.26 56.91
C ASP A 245 9.07 40.97 56.75
N CYS A 246 9.65 40.08 57.57
CA CYS A 246 11.06 39.70 57.46
C CYS A 246 11.40 39.10 56.08
N ARG A 247 10.48 38.34 55.48
CA ARG A 247 10.66 37.80 54.12
C ARG A 247 10.71 38.91 53.07
N GLN A 248 9.82 39.89 53.14
CA GLN A 248 9.83 41.03 52.22
C GLN A 248 11.11 41.86 52.32
N VAL A 249 11.63 42.05 53.54
CA VAL A 249 12.90 42.75 53.71
C VAL A 249 14.10 41.93 53.21
N ASP A 250 14.12 40.62 53.41
CA ASP A 250 15.16 39.74 52.84
C ASP A 250 15.16 39.76 51.30
N GLU A 251 13.98 39.73 50.66
CA GLU A 251 13.86 39.88 49.21
C GLU A 251 14.44 41.22 48.72
N ALA A 252 14.13 42.33 49.41
CA ALA A 252 14.69 43.63 49.12
C ALA A 252 16.22 43.67 49.35
N ALA A 253 16.71 42.99 50.39
CA ALA A 253 18.13 42.92 50.73
C ALA A 253 18.91 42.09 49.70
N GLN A 254 18.33 41.00 49.22
CA GLN A 254 18.89 40.19 48.14
C GLN A 254 18.96 41.00 46.84
N ALA A 255 17.88 41.70 46.46
CA ALA A 255 17.86 42.55 45.28
C ALA A 255 18.90 43.68 45.36
N ALA A 256 19.05 44.29 46.54
CA ALA A 256 20.09 45.29 46.80
C ALA A 256 21.49 44.70 46.64
N LEU A 257 21.77 43.52 47.22
CA LEU A 257 23.05 42.85 47.08
C LEU A 257 23.37 42.53 45.61
N THR A 258 22.41 41.95 44.88
CA THR A 258 22.58 41.65 43.45
C THR A 258 22.90 42.90 42.65
N ALA A 259 22.19 44.00 42.91
CA ALA A 259 22.42 45.27 42.22
C ALA A 259 23.85 45.80 42.47
N VAL A 260 24.31 45.82 43.73
CA VAL A 260 25.64 46.32 44.09
C VAL A 260 26.80 45.41 43.63
N THR A 261 26.53 44.12 43.40
CA THR A 261 27.52 43.18 42.86
C THR A 261 27.57 43.16 41.32
N THR A 262 26.59 43.76 40.64
CA THR A 262 26.54 43.78 39.17
C THR A 262 27.28 45.01 38.63
N SER A 263 28.45 44.78 38.01
CA SER A 263 29.31 45.86 37.50
C SER A 263 28.75 46.61 36.29
N GLU A 264 27.78 46.03 35.58
CA GLU A 264 27.13 46.62 34.41
C GLU A 264 25.91 47.48 34.75
N LEU A 265 25.52 47.55 36.03
CA LEU A 265 24.37 48.33 36.48
C LEU A 265 24.75 49.80 36.74
N PRO A 266 24.02 50.79 36.18
CA PRO A 266 24.22 52.20 36.50
C PRO A 266 24.14 52.47 38.00
N PHE A 267 24.98 53.38 38.49
CA PHE A 267 25.09 53.66 39.92
C PHE A 267 23.76 54.15 40.53
N TYR A 268 22.91 54.83 39.77
CA TYR A 268 21.58 55.22 40.25
C TYR A 268 20.69 54.02 40.58
N ARG A 269 20.79 52.91 39.83
CA ARG A 269 20.04 51.68 40.10
C ARG A 269 20.55 50.96 41.34
N GLN A 270 21.87 50.97 41.54
CA GLN A 270 22.50 50.42 42.75
C GLN A 270 22.06 51.21 43.99
N LEU A 271 22.05 52.54 43.90
CA LEU A 271 21.56 53.43 44.96
C LEU A 271 20.05 53.26 45.21
N GLU A 272 19.25 53.10 44.15
CA GLU A 272 17.80 52.84 44.25
C GLU A 272 17.53 51.52 44.97
N ALA A 273 18.27 50.46 44.66
CA ALA A 273 18.10 49.17 45.32
C ALA A 273 18.44 49.23 46.82
N ALA A 274 19.51 49.94 47.20
CA ALA A 274 19.84 50.17 48.60
C ALA A 274 18.79 51.06 49.31
N ARG A 275 18.19 52.02 48.60
CA ARG A 275 17.09 52.83 49.15
C ARG A 275 15.86 51.97 49.43
N ARG A 276 15.47 51.10 48.50
CA ARG A 276 14.34 50.17 48.66
C ARG A 276 14.54 49.23 49.85
N LEU A 277 15.76 48.75 50.07
CA LEU A 277 16.10 47.98 51.27
C LEU A 277 15.87 48.78 52.55
N LEU A 278 16.35 50.04 52.61
CA LEU A 278 16.11 50.90 53.77
C LEU A 278 14.62 51.15 54.01
N ASP A 279 13.86 51.48 52.96
CA ASP A 279 12.42 51.72 53.06
C ASP A 279 11.68 50.45 53.55
N ALA A 280 12.08 49.26 53.08
CA ALA A 280 11.53 47.98 53.55
C ALA A 280 11.87 47.70 55.02
N ALA A 281 13.10 47.97 55.44
CA ALA A 281 13.52 47.81 56.83
C ALA A 281 12.77 48.77 57.77
N GLU A 282 12.59 50.03 57.37
CA GLU A 282 11.84 51.03 58.15
C GLU A 282 10.36 50.65 58.29
N LEU A 283 9.76 50.12 57.22
CA LEU A 283 8.40 49.57 57.26
C LEU A 283 8.31 48.39 58.23
N SER A 284 9.24 47.44 58.15
CA SER A 284 9.29 46.27 59.03
C SER A 284 9.43 46.65 60.50
N LEU A 285 10.26 47.65 60.83
CA LEU A 285 10.36 48.19 62.19
C LEU A 285 9.05 48.80 62.67
N SER A 286 8.41 49.63 61.83
CA SER A 286 7.11 50.23 62.16
C SER A 286 6.05 49.17 62.45
N GLN A 287 6.00 48.12 61.63
CA GLN A 287 5.09 46.99 61.81
C GLN A 287 5.42 46.16 63.07
N ALA A 288 6.71 45.93 63.36
CA ALA A 288 7.15 45.22 64.55
C ALA A 288 6.79 45.97 65.84
N GLN A 289 6.96 47.30 65.88
CA GLN A 289 6.55 48.14 67.00
C GLN A 289 5.03 48.13 67.20
N ALA A 290 4.26 48.19 66.11
CA ALA A 290 2.80 48.09 66.18
C ALA A 290 2.35 46.72 66.74
N ARG A 291 2.98 45.62 66.30
CA ARG A 291 2.74 44.28 66.86
C ARG A 291 3.11 44.20 68.34
N GLN A 292 4.25 44.75 68.75
CA GLN A 292 4.67 44.76 70.14
C GLN A 292 3.70 45.53 71.04
N ALA A 293 3.20 46.69 70.58
CA ALA A 293 2.19 47.46 71.29
C ALA A 293 0.87 46.69 71.41
N LEU A 294 0.42 46.03 70.33
CA LEU A 294 -0.77 45.18 70.32
C LEU A 294 -0.62 44.02 71.31
N ILE A 295 0.49 43.28 71.26
CA ILE A 295 0.75 42.15 72.15
C ILE A 295 0.80 42.64 73.60
N THR A 296 1.49 43.74 73.90
CA THR A 296 1.57 44.29 75.27
C THR A 296 0.20 44.70 75.84
N SER A 297 -0.79 44.98 74.99
CA SER A 297 -2.15 45.36 75.42
C SER A 297 -3.08 44.19 75.76
N LEU A 298 -2.68 42.93 75.51
CA LEU A 298 -3.49 41.75 75.80
C LEU A 298 -3.30 41.29 77.25
N ASP A 299 -4.41 40.99 77.93
CA ASP A 299 -4.41 40.47 79.30
C ASP A 299 -3.97 38.99 79.38
N ASN A 300 -3.30 38.61 80.47
CA ASN A 300 -2.88 37.23 80.79
C ASN A 300 -2.01 36.54 79.71
N LEU A 301 -1.02 37.25 79.16
CA LEU A 301 -0.10 36.70 78.17
C LEU A 301 1.05 35.85 78.76
N PRO A 302 1.48 34.79 78.06
CA PRO A 302 2.76 34.13 78.34
C PRO A 302 3.93 35.09 78.16
N GLN A 303 4.89 35.08 79.09
CA GLN A 303 6.08 35.93 79.03
C GLN A 303 6.88 35.73 77.72
N ALA A 304 6.89 34.52 77.18
CA ALA A 304 7.49 34.19 75.88
C ALA A 304 6.93 35.02 74.70
N ALA A 305 5.64 35.37 74.71
CA ALA A 305 5.04 36.20 73.66
C ALA A 305 5.49 37.67 73.73
N GLN A 306 5.66 38.20 74.95
CA GLN A 306 6.17 39.56 75.17
C GLN A 306 7.66 39.66 74.80
N ASP A 307 8.46 38.66 75.17
CA ASP A 307 9.88 38.59 74.83
C ASP A 307 10.09 38.42 73.31
N ALA A 308 9.26 37.61 72.63
CA ALA A 308 9.29 37.46 71.19
C ALA A 308 8.99 38.79 70.45
N ALA A 309 7.91 39.48 70.84
CA ALA A 309 7.53 40.75 70.22
C ALA A 309 8.57 41.86 70.43
N ARG A 310 9.20 41.88 71.61
CA ARG A 310 10.33 42.78 71.89
C ARG A 310 11.54 42.42 71.02
N SER A 311 11.88 41.14 70.93
CA SER A 311 13.01 40.66 70.13
C SER A 311 12.84 40.98 68.63
N ASP A 312 11.62 40.88 68.09
CA ASP A 312 11.31 41.28 66.71
C ASP A 312 11.56 42.79 66.48
N SER A 313 11.17 43.64 67.43
CA SER A 313 11.39 45.09 67.33
C SER A 313 12.88 45.47 67.41
N GLU A 314 13.65 44.82 68.30
CA GLU A 314 15.09 45.04 68.45
C GLU A 314 15.84 44.54 67.20
N ALA A 315 15.44 43.40 66.65
CA ALA A 315 15.98 42.83 65.42
C ALA A 315 15.69 43.72 64.19
N ALA A 316 14.47 44.25 64.07
CA ALA A 316 14.10 45.17 63.01
C ALA A 316 14.85 46.51 63.12
N GLN A 317 15.07 47.01 64.33
CA GLN A 317 15.87 48.24 64.55
C GLN A 317 17.32 48.06 64.11
N LYS A 318 17.95 46.92 64.47
CA LYS A 318 19.30 46.56 64.01
C LYS A 318 19.37 46.57 62.47
N LEU A 319 18.37 46.00 61.81
CA LEU A 319 18.30 45.95 60.35
C LEU A 319 18.14 47.34 59.72
N VAL A 320 17.34 48.23 60.32
CA VAL A 320 17.21 49.63 59.87
C VAL A 320 18.56 50.34 59.97
N ASP A 321 19.30 50.15 61.05
CA ASP A 321 20.61 50.79 61.25
C ASP A 321 21.62 50.31 60.19
N GLU A 322 21.64 49.02 59.89
CA GLU A 322 22.53 48.44 58.87
C GLU A 322 22.10 48.83 57.43
N ALA A 323 20.81 48.77 57.12
CA ALA A 323 20.28 49.21 55.83
C ALA A 323 20.53 50.71 55.60
N ARG A 324 20.45 51.52 56.66
CA ARG A 324 20.75 52.96 56.63
C ARG A 324 22.24 53.21 56.42
N ALA A 325 23.09 52.45 57.10
CA ALA A 325 24.54 52.50 56.88
C ALA A 325 24.89 52.12 55.43
N ALA A 326 24.25 51.09 54.88
CA ALA A 326 24.40 50.66 53.49
C ALA A 326 23.92 51.72 52.48
N TYR A 327 22.74 52.31 52.68
CA TYR A 327 22.25 53.39 51.80
C TYR A 327 23.14 54.63 51.90
N ASN A 328 23.54 55.04 53.11
CA ASN A 328 24.35 56.24 53.31
C ASN A 328 25.78 56.09 52.76
N SER A 329 26.37 54.89 52.84
CA SER A 329 27.70 54.61 52.26
C SER A 329 27.71 54.78 50.73
N LEU A 330 26.57 54.60 50.08
CA LEU A 330 26.38 54.87 48.65
C LEU A 330 25.97 56.33 48.40
N ASN A 331 24.98 56.83 49.13
CA ASN A 331 24.38 58.16 48.90
C ASN A 331 25.35 59.32 49.21
N ILE A 332 26.12 59.23 50.29
CA ILE A 332 27.01 60.31 50.75
C ILE A 332 28.43 60.15 50.16
N SER A 333 28.64 59.12 49.33
CA SER A 333 29.91 58.90 48.64
C SER A 333 30.25 60.00 47.62
N PRO A 334 31.53 60.14 47.22
CA PRO A 334 31.92 60.99 46.08
C PRO A 334 31.10 60.70 44.82
N GLN A 335 30.73 59.44 44.59
CA GLN A 335 29.92 58.99 43.48
C GLN A 335 28.45 59.39 43.62
N GLY A 336 27.89 59.31 44.83
CA GLY A 336 26.59 59.88 45.20
C GLY A 336 26.50 61.38 44.92
N ASN A 337 27.55 62.12 45.26
CA ASN A 337 27.64 63.55 44.92
C ASN A 337 27.65 63.79 43.41
N ARG A 338 28.41 63.00 42.64
CA ARG A 338 28.44 63.09 41.17
C ARG A 338 27.07 62.80 40.55
N LEU A 339 26.39 61.76 41.03
CA LEU A 339 25.06 61.39 40.54
C LEU A 339 24.02 62.50 40.81
N ARG A 340 24.00 63.07 42.02
CA ARG A 340 23.13 64.21 42.33
C ARG A 340 23.43 65.45 41.49
N ALA A 341 24.71 65.74 41.26
CA ALA A 341 25.11 66.83 40.39
C ALA A 341 24.63 66.59 38.94
N ALA A 342 24.80 65.38 38.41
CA ALA A 342 24.28 64.99 37.09
C ALA A 342 22.75 65.12 37.01
N TRP A 343 22.01 64.67 38.04
CA TRP A 343 20.56 64.85 38.11
C TRP A 343 20.13 66.32 38.12
N SER A 344 20.86 67.17 38.86
CA SER A 344 20.61 68.62 38.85
C SER A 344 20.82 69.25 37.47
N GLU A 345 21.83 68.77 36.72
CA GLU A 345 22.02 69.19 35.32
C GLU A 345 20.84 68.73 34.43
N VAL A 346 20.34 67.50 34.58
CA VAL A 346 19.15 67.02 33.87
C VAL A 346 17.94 67.92 34.13
N GLN A 347 17.68 68.24 35.40
CA GLN A 347 16.55 69.10 35.79
C GLN A 347 16.70 70.53 35.25
N ARG A 348 17.92 71.09 35.27
CA ARG A 348 18.19 72.41 34.68
C ARG A 348 17.98 72.41 33.17
N ALA A 349 18.49 71.40 32.47
CA ALA A 349 18.32 71.27 31.03
C ALA A 349 16.84 71.07 30.65
N LEU A 350 16.09 70.28 31.42
CA LEU A 350 14.66 70.07 31.23
C LEU A 350 13.86 71.36 31.41
N ASN A 351 14.13 72.10 32.49
CA ASN A 351 13.47 73.37 32.75
C ASN A 351 13.80 74.40 31.67
N ALA A 352 15.05 74.47 31.22
CA ALA A 352 15.47 75.35 30.13
C ALA A 352 14.75 75.00 28.82
N LEU A 353 14.59 73.71 28.50
CA LEU A 353 13.83 73.26 27.34
C LEU A 353 12.35 73.67 27.46
N ASN A 354 11.72 73.42 28.61
CA ASN A 354 10.30 73.73 28.81
C ASN A 354 10.01 75.24 28.79
N GLN A 355 10.94 76.09 29.21
CA GLN A 355 10.81 77.55 29.13
C GLN A 355 10.78 78.09 27.70
N LEU A 356 11.30 77.35 26.72
CA LEU A 356 11.21 77.71 25.30
C LEU A 356 9.81 77.51 24.73
N GLY A 357 8.95 76.72 25.39
CA GLY A 357 7.54 76.57 25.04
C GLY A 357 6.68 77.67 25.68
N ARG A 358 5.85 78.36 24.89
CA ARG A 358 4.92 79.37 25.42
C ARG A 358 3.47 78.88 25.44
N GLY A 359 2.77 79.13 26.56
CA GLY A 359 1.31 79.15 26.63
C GLY A 359 0.59 77.79 26.51
N GLY A 360 1.29 76.66 26.62
CA GLY A 360 0.68 75.33 26.51
C GLY A 360 0.47 74.62 27.85
N ALA A 361 -0.54 73.76 27.92
CA ALA A 361 -0.79 72.86 29.06
C ALA A 361 0.20 71.67 29.12
N ALA A 362 0.95 71.41 28.04
CA ALA A 362 1.88 70.28 27.92
C ALA A 362 3.35 70.74 27.88
N PRO A 363 4.28 70.02 28.54
CA PRO A 363 5.72 70.29 28.44
C PRO A 363 6.24 70.20 27.00
N LEU A 364 7.15 71.11 26.60
CA LEU A 364 7.73 71.12 25.24
C LEU A 364 8.41 69.79 24.89
N GLU A 365 9.05 69.16 25.88
CA GLU A 365 9.67 67.85 25.72
C GLU A 365 8.65 66.78 25.28
N SER A 366 7.46 66.78 25.88
CA SER A 366 6.40 65.81 25.55
C SER A 366 5.96 65.96 24.09
N VAL A 367 5.87 67.19 23.59
CA VAL A 367 5.46 67.46 22.21
C VAL A 367 6.55 67.12 21.21
N LEU A 368 7.83 67.38 21.55
CA LEU A 368 8.97 66.93 20.75
C LEU A 368 9.00 65.40 20.63
N ASN A 369 8.77 64.69 21.73
CA ASN A 369 8.69 63.23 21.74
C ASN A 369 7.50 62.72 20.91
N GLN A 370 6.35 63.40 21.00
CA GLN A 370 5.16 63.05 20.20
C GLN A 370 5.39 63.27 18.70
N ARG A 371 6.08 64.35 18.31
CA ARG A 371 6.49 64.58 16.91
C ARG A 371 7.42 63.48 16.41
N ASP A 372 8.44 63.12 17.19
CA ASP A 372 9.40 62.10 16.76
C ASP A 372 8.75 60.72 16.62
N ALA A 373 7.86 60.37 17.54
CA ALA A 373 7.05 59.16 17.41
C ALA A 373 6.19 59.18 16.15
N ALA A 374 5.54 60.32 15.83
CA ALA A 374 4.71 60.44 14.64
C ALA A 374 5.55 60.40 13.33
N SER A 375 6.75 61.00 13.32
CA SER A 375 7.69 60.94 12.20
C SER A 375 8.16 59.50 11.96
N ALA A 376 8.58 58.80 13.01
CA ALA A 376 9.01 57.40 12.92
C ALA A 376 7.87 56.49 12.42
N GLN A 377 6.62 56.74 12.85
CA GLN A 377 5.45 56.01 12.36
C GLN A 377 5.19 56.26 10.86
N SER A 378 5.35 57.49 10.40
CA SER A 378 5.22 57.88 8.99
C SER A 378 6.28 57.18 8.12
N GLU A 379 7.54 57.20 8.55
CA GLU A 379 8.64 56.51 7.86
C GLU A 379 8.42 54.99 7.81
N LEU A 380 7.98 54.37 8.90
CA LEU A 380 7.64 52.95 8.96
C LEU A 380 6.51 52.61 7.98
N ALA A 381 5.44 53.41 7.95
CA ALA A 381 4.32 53.20 7.05
C ALA A 381 4.74 53.35 5.57
N ALA A 382 5.62 54.31 5.26
CA ALA A 382 6.17 54.51 3.93
C ALA A 382 7.06 53.34 3.50
N ALA A 383 7.92 52.86 4.40
CA ALA A 383 8.75 51.68 4.15
C ALA A 383 7.90 50.42 3.93
N ASN A 384 6.82 50.24 4.69
CA ASN A 384 5.88 49.13 4.52
C ASN A 384 5.19 49.17 3.15
N LEU A 385 4.68 50.34 2.74
CA LEU A 385 4.07 50.51 1.42
C LEU A 385 5.08 50.24 0.30
N SER A 386 6.30 50.78 0.41
CA SER A 386 7.35 50.54 -0.58
C SER A 386 7.74 49.06 -0.66
N ALA A 387 7.77 48.35 0.46
CA ALA A 387 8.04 46.91 0.49
C ALA A 387 6.93 46.11 -0.22
N LEU A 388 5.66 46.52 -0.07
CA LEU A 388 4.54 45.90 -0.77
C LEU A 388 4.53 46.25 -2.28
N GLN A 389 4.92 47.47 -2.66
CA GLN A 389 4.95 47.95 -4.06
C GLN A 389 6.12 47.39 -4.88
N SER A 390 7.28 47.22 -4.24
CA SER A 390 8.45 46.57 -4.86
C SER A 390 8.21 45.09 -5.16
N GLY A 391 7.07 44.54 -4.72
CA GLY A 391 6.59 43.21 -5.05
C GLY A 391 7.49 42.10 -4.50
N THR A 392 7.19 40.87 -4.90
CA THR A 392 8.14 39.77 -4.72
C THR A 392 9.38 40.01 -5.57
N ARG A 393 10.56 39.97 -4.96
CA ARG A 393 11.84 40.17 -5.66
C ARG A 393 11.91 39.26 -6.87
N GLN A 394 12.41 39.77 -8.01
CA GLN A 394 12.53 38.98 -9.24
C GLN A 394 13.41 37.72 -9.05
N GLU A 395 14.33 37.76 -8.10
CA GLU A 395 15.09 36.60 -7.61
C GLU A 395 14.20 35.49 -7.03
N GLN A 396 13.15 35.84 -6.28
CA GLN A 396 12.21 34.88 -5.69
C GLN A 396 11.32 34.22 -6.75
N VAL A 397 10.86 35.00 -7.73
CA VAL A 397 10.09 34.48 -8.88
C VAL A 397 10.95 33.54 -9.72
N SER A 398 12.19 33.93 -10.03
CA SER A 398 13.17 33.09 -10.74
C SER A 398 13.46 31.79 -9.98
N ALA A 399 13.66 31.87 -8.66
CA ALA A 399 13.85 30.70 -7.82
C ALA A 399 12.62 29.78 -7.81
N ALA A 400 11.41 30.33 -7.75
CA ALA A 400 10.17 29.56 -7.83
C ALA A 400 9.97 28.92 -9.21
N GLN A 401 10.31 29.61 -10.30
CA GLN A 401 10.31 29.04 -11.65
C GLN A 401 11.29 27.86 -11.76
N ALA A 402 12.49 27.99 -11.22
CA ALA A 402 13.47 26.90 -11.16
C ALA A 402 12.95 25.71 -10.32
N GLN A 403 12.19 25.97 -9.25
CA GLN A 403 11.54 24.92 -8.46
C GLN A 403 10.45 24.19 -9.25
N VAL A 404 9.62 24.90 -10.03
CA VAL A 404 8.63 24.28 -10.92
C VAL A 404 9.31 23.37 -11.95
N GLU A 405 10.40 23.84 -12.55
CA GLU A 405 11.14 23.04 -13.53
C GLU A 405 11.76 21.79 -12.90
N ALA A 406 12.39 21.93 -11.74
CA ALA A 406 12.92 20.79 -11.00
C ALA A 406 11.83 19.77 -10.63
N ALA A 407 10.66 20.24 -10.20
CA ALA A 407 9.52 19.37 -9.91
C ALA A 407 9.00 18.65 -11.17
N ARG A 408 8.97 19.33 -12.33
CA ARG A 408 8.59 18.72 -13.61
C ARG A 408 9.56 17.62 -14.03
N SER A 409 10.87 17.86 -13.95
CA SER A 409 11.87 16.83 -14.24
C SER A 409 11.73 15.61 -13.33
N GLN A 410 11.38 15.82 -12.05
CA GLN A 410 11.12 14.71 -11.12
C GLN A 410 9.86 13.92 -11.48
N PHE A 411 8.79 14.60 -11.92
CA PHE A 411 7.58 13.95 -12.40
C PHE A 411 7.84 13.11 -13.67
N GLU A 412 8.60 13.63 -14.62
CA GLU A 412 9.00 12.88 -15.82
C GLU A 412 9.82 11.64 -15.46
N ALA A 413 10.78 11.76 -14.54
CA ALA A 413 11.54 10.62 -14.05
C ALA A 413 10.65 9.58 -13.35
N ALA A 414 9.64 10.01 -12.59
CA ALA A 414 8.69 9.11 -11.94
C ALA A 414 7.76 8.42 -12.95
N GLN A 415 7.34 9.11 -14.00
CA GLN A 415 6.57 8.53 -15.10
C GLN A 415 7.39 7.47 -15.84
N ALA A 416 8.66 7.74 -16.14
CA ALA A 416 9.56 6.77 -16.76
C ALA A 416 9.76 5.52 -15.88
N ARG A 417 9.90 5.69 -14.56
CA ARG A 417 9.96 4.56 -13.61
C ARG A 417 8.67 3.73 -13.62
N THR A 418 7.52 4.37 -13.70
CA THR A 418 6.21 3.67 -13.78
C THR A 418 6.10 2.86 -15.06
N GLN A 419 6.51 3.41 -16.21
CA GLN A 419 6.54 2.66 -17.47
C GLN A 419 7.50 1.46 -17.40
N ALA A 420 8.69 1.63 -16.82
CA ALA A 420 9.64 0.53 -16.64
C ALA A 420 9.08 -0.57 -15.72
N ALA A 421 8.43 -0.19 -14.61
CA ALA A 421 7.78 -1.13 -13.71
C ALA A 421 6.63 -1.90 -14.39
N GLN A 422 5.81 -1.21 -15.21
CA GLN A 422 4.73 -1.84 -15.97
C GLN A 422 5.27 -2.85 -16.99
N ALA A 423 6.35 -2.52 -17.70
CA ALA A 423 7.00 -3.45 -18.61
C ALA A 423 7.54 -4.69 -17.88
N GLN A 424 8.11 -4.50 -16.69
CA GLN A 424 8.58 -5.61 -15.86
C GLN A 424 7.43 -6.48 -15.33
N ALA A 425 6.31 -5.89 -14.90
CA ALA A 425 5.12 -6.62 -14.48
C ALA A 425 4.51 -7.42 -15.64
N ALA A 426 4.44 -6.84 -16.85
CA ALA A 426 3.99 -7.54 -18.04
C ALA A 426 4.90 -8.74 -18.38
N ALA A 427 6.22 -8.59 -18.27
CA ALA A 427 7.17 -9.69 -18.48
C ALA A 427 7.00 -10.80 -17.41
N ALA A 428 6.78 -10.43 -16.15
CA ALA A 428 6.53 -11.38 -15.07
C ALA A 428 5.21 -12.13 -15.26
N GLN A 429 4.15 -11.45 -15.72
CA GLN A 429 2.88 -12.09 -16.05
C GLN A 429 3.02 -13.07 -17.22
N ALA A 430 3.76 -12.70 -18.26
CA ALA A 430 4.05 -13.63 -19.36
C ALA A 430 4.79 -14.88 -18.87
N GLN A 431 5.65 -14.76 -17.86
CA GLN A 431 6.32 -15.90 -17.24
C GLN A 431 5.34 -16.81 -16.46
N VAL A 432 4.32 -16.24 -15.81
CA VAL A 432 3.22 -17.01 -15.19
C VAL A 432 2.48 -17.81 -16.25
N ASP A 433 2.13 -17.17 -17.36
CA ASP A 433 1.39 -17.82 -18.45
C ASP A 433 2.21 -18.97 -19.06
N LEU A 434 3.53 -18.78 -19.25
CA LEU A 434 4.44 -19.84 -19.70
C LEU A 434 4.50 -21.01 -18.70
N SER A 435 4.62 -20.73 -17.40
CA SER A 435 4.66 -21.77 -16.36
C SER A 435 3.32 -22.51 -16.21
N GLN A 436 2.20 -21.82 -16.42
CA GLN A 436 0.87 -22.42 -16.44
C GLN A 436 0.72 -23.35 -17.64
N ALA A 437 1.10 -22.91 -18.84
CA ALA A 437 1.06 -23.75 -20.03
C ALA A 437 1.93 -25.02 -19.89
N ALA A 438 3.08 -24.93 -19.21
CA ALA A 438 3.91 -26.10 -18.92
C ALA A 438 3.20 -27.10 -17.98
N LEU A 439 2.43 -26.61 -17.00
CA LEU A 439 1.61 -27.44 -16.13
C LEU A 439 0.45 -28.09 -16.90
N ASP A 440 -0.23 -27.32 -17.75
CA ASP A 440 -1.37 -27.79 -18.54
C ASP A 440 -0.97 -28.95 -19.47
N ILE A 441 0.24 -28.89 -20.07
CA ILE A 441 0.78 -29.98 -20.89
C ILE A 441 0.93 -31.26 -20.07
N LEU A 442 1.45 -31.17 -18.84
CA LEU A 442 1.63 -32.32 -17.96
C LEU A 442 0.28 -32.89 -17.49
N ASP A 443 -0.69 -32.03 -17.20
CA ASP A 443 -2.05 -32.44 -16.83
C ASP A 443 -2.72 -33.22 -17.96
N VAL A 444 -2.59 -32.75 -19.20
CA VAL A 444 -3.09 -33.49 -20.39
C VAL A 444 -2.38 -34.84 -20.52
N GLN A 445 -1.05 -34.90 -20.39
CA GLN A 445 -0.31 -36.17 -20.49
C GLN A 445 -0.73 -37.15 -19.39
N ILE A 446 -0.93 -36.69 -18.15
CA ILE A 446 -1.40 -37.51 -17.03
C ILE A 446 -2.82 -38.02 -17.29
N ALA A 447 -3.72 -37.18 -17.81
CA ALA A 447 -5.08 -37.60 -18.16
C ALA A 447 -5.06 -38.75 -19.19
N LYS A 448 -4.14 -38.69 -20.17
CA LYS A 448 -3.96 -39.72 -21.20
C LYS A 448 -3.35 -41.04 -20.70
N LEU A 449 -2.88 -41.12 -19.46
CA LEU A 449 -2.44 -42.38 -18.85
C LEU A 449 -3.61 -43.26 -18.38
N THR A 450 -4.82 -42.70 -18.32
CA THR A 450 -6.05 -43.46 -18.09
C THR A 450 -6.70 -43.74 -19.43
N ILE A 451 -6.63 -45.00 -19.88
CA ILE A 451 -7.14 -45.39 -21.18
C ILE A 451 -8.56 -45.91 -21.02
N THR A 452 -9.50 -45.26 -21.69
CA THR A 452 -10.93 -45.59 -21.64
C THR A 452 -11.40 -46.26 -22.92
N ALA A 453 -12.54 -46.95 -22.85
CA ALA A 453 -13.19 -47.53 -24.02
C ALA A 453 -13.82 -46.42 -24.89
N PRO A 454 -13.50 -46.35 -26.20
CA PRO A 454 -14.09 -45.35 -27.09
C PRO A 454 -15.54 -45.68 -27.48
N LEU A 455 -15.97 -46.94 -27.33
CA LEU A 455 -17.30 -47.43 -27.69
C LEU A 455 -17.69 -48.65 -26.83
N ASP A 456 -18.98 -49.01 -26.87
CA ASP A 456 -19.51 -50.22 -26.25
C ASP A 456 -19.08 -51.47 -27.05
N GLY A 457 -18.61 -52.52 -26.37
CA GLY A 457 -18.13 -53.71 -27.07
C GLY A 457 -17.61 -54.81 -26.16
N VAL A 458 -16.86 -55.73 -26.74
CA VAL A 458 -16.22 -56.85 -26.03
C VAL A 458 -14.71 -56.82 -26.27
N VAL A 459 -13.92 -57.08 -25.24
CA VAL A 459 -12.46 -57.19 -25.37
C VAL A 459 -12.12 -58.47 -26.13
N LEU A 460 -11.59 -58.36 -27.35
CA LEU A 460 -11.24 -59.51 -28.18
C LEU A 460 -9.86 -60.05 -27.88
N THR A 461 -8.89 -59.14 -27.75
CA THR A 461 -7.49 -59.51 -27.56
C THR A 461 -6.79 -58.46 -26.72
N ARG A 462 -5.98 -58.94 -25.78
CA ARG A 462 -5.15 -58.14 -24.92
C ARG A 462 -3.69 -58.35 -25.32
N LEU A 463 -3.05 -57.29 -25.81
CA LEU A 463 -1.67 -57.32 -26.31
C LEU A 463 -0.64 -56.83 -25.28
N ILE A 464 -1.07 -56.47 -24.08
CA ILE A 464 -0.22 -55.95 -23.01
C ILE A 464 -0.56 -56.59 -21.65
N GLN A 465 0.45 -56.81 -20.80
CA GLN A 465 0.26 -57.32 -19.44
C GLN A 465 0.61 -56.27 -18.37
N PRO A 466 0.02 -56.36 -17.16
CA PRO A 466 0.44 -55.52 -16.04
C PRO A 466 1.94 -55.68 -15.78
N GLY A 467 2.64 -54.57 -15.61
CA GLY A 467 4.09 -54.50 -15.43
C GLY A 467 4.90 -54.32 -16.73
N GLU A 468 4.31 -54.54 -17.91
CA GLU A 468 4.95 -54.28 -19.20
C GLU A 468 4.96 -52.78 -19.53
N ILE A 469 5.83 -52.39 -20.47
CA ILE A 469 5.98 -50.99 -20.90
C ILE A 469 5.23 -50.81 -22.23
N ALA A 470 4.23 -49.95 -22.22
CA ALA A 470 3.55 -49.48 -23.41
C ALA A 470 4.36 -48.35 -24.07
N ALA A 471 4.69 -48.50 -25.35
CA ALA A 471 5.23 -47.41 -26.15
C ALA A 471 4.08 -46.54 -26.70
N PRO A 472 4.29 -45.23 -26.95
CA PRO A 472 3.31 -44.41 -27.67
C PRO A 472 2.95 -45.02 -29.02
N GLY A 473 1.65 -45.09 -29.33
CA GLY A 473 1.09 -45.74 -30.52
C GLY A 473 0.98 -47.27 -30.43
N ALA A 474 1.50 -47.91 -29.37
CA ALA A 474 1.36 -49.36 -29.20
C ALA A 474 -0.11 -49.72 -28.96
N THR A 475 -0.62 -50.70 -29.72
CA THR A 475 -1.96 -51.26 -29.49
C THR A 475 -1.93 -52.10 -28.20
N LEU A 476 -2.81 -51.77 -27.26
CA LEU A 476 -2.88 -52.41 -25.96
C LEU A 476 -4.03 -53.43 -25.90
N LEU A 477 -5.19 -53.04 -26.40
CA LEU A 477 -6.37 -53.92 -26.51
C LEU A 477 -7.01 -53.77 -27.90
N ILE A 478 -7.65 -54.84 -28.35
CA ILE A 478 -8.55 -54.83 -29.51
C ILE A 478 -9.96 -55.01 -28.98
N LEU A 479 -10.81 -54.01 -29.19
CA LEU A 479 -12.23 -54.07 -28.88
C LEU A 479 -13.02 -54.46 -30.11
N GLY A 480 -13.98 -55.35 -29.92
CA GLY A 480 -14.95 -55.73 -30.94
C GLY A 480 -16.29 -55.09 -30.66
N GLN A 481 -16.80 -54.31 -31.60
CA GLN A 481 -18.15 -53.78 -31.52
C GLN A 481 -19.15 -54.91 -31.80
N THR A 482 -19.96 -55.28 -30.81
CA THR A 482 -20.87 -56.44 -30.93
C THR A 482 -22.23 -56.10 -31.52
N ASP A 483 -22.61 -54.83 -31.54
CA ASP A 483 -23.90 -54.36 -32.06
C ASP A 483 -23.99 -54.42 -33.58
N GLU A 484 -22.84 -54.39 -34.29
CA GLU A 484 -22.78 -54.42 -35.74
C GLU A 484 -21.95 -55.60 -36.24
N LYS A 485 -22.64 -56.67 -36.64
CA LYS A 485 -22.04 -57.87 -37.21
C LYS A 485 -22.21 -57.85 -38.70
N THR A 486 -21.18 -58.27 -39.41
CA THR A 486 -21.20 -58.31 -40.88
C THR A 486 -20.75 -59.67 -41.37
N ILE A 487 -21.10 -60.02 -42.58
CA ILE A 487 -20.58 -61.20 -43.26
C ILE A 487 -20.15 -60.82 -44.66
N THR A 488 -18.92 -61.19 -45.01
CA THR A 488 -18.39 -61.02 -46.35
C THR A 488 -18.46 -62.37 -47.06
N VAL A 489 -19.24 -62.43 -48.13
CA VAL A 489 -19.35 -63.60 -49.00
C VAL A 489 -18.84 -63.29 -50.40
N TYR A 490 -18.23 -64.27 -51.04
CA TYR A 490 -17.65 -64.12 -52.37
C TYR A 490 -18.58 -64.72 -53.41
N ILE A 491 -19.15 -63.87 -54.26
CA ILE A 491 -20.08 -64.28 -55.31
C ILE A 491 -19.35 -64.29 -56.65
N PRO A 492 -19.38 -65.40 -57.41
CA PRO A 492 -18.82 -65.45 -58.75
C PRO A 492 -19.35 -64.34 -59.68
N GLU A 493 -18.50 -63.83 -60.56
CA GLU A 493 -18.81 -62.76 -61.52
C GLU A 493 -20.05 -63.04 -62.40
N ASP A 494 -20.32 -64.30 -62.73
CA ASP A 494 -21.50 -64.70 -63.51
C ASP A 494 -22.81 -64.65 -62.71
N ARG A 495 -22.75 -64.43 -61.38
CA ARG A 495 -23.92 -64.49 -60.48
C ARG A 495 -24.16 -63.21 -59.65
N TYR A 496 -23.19 -62.31 -59.49
CA TYR A 496 -23.38 -61.09 -58.67
C TYR A 496 -24.41 -60.12 -59.24
N GLY A 497 -24.61 -60.06 -60.57
CA GLY A 497 -25.60 -59.18 -61.22
C GLY A 497 -27.07 -59.47 -60.89
N LYS A 498 -27.33 -60.55 -60.14
CA LYS A 498 -28.66 -60.90 -59.61
C LYS A 498 -28.93 -60.31 -58.22
N LEU A 499 -27.94 -59.62 -57.63
CA LEU A 499 -28.02 -59.01 -56.30
C LEU A 499 -28.22 -57.50 -56.37
N SER A 500 -28.94 -56.93 -55.40
CA SER A 500 -29.18 -55.48 -55.29
C SER A 500 -28.89 -54.97 -53.88
N LEU A 501 -28.29 -53.77 -53.76
CA LEU A 501 -28.09 -53.13 -52.46
C LEU A 501 -29.41 -53.00 -51.71
N GLY A 502 -29.42 -53.31 -50.41
CA GLY A 502 -30.61 -53.39 -49.57
C GLY A 502 -31.41 -54.70 -49.68
N GLN A 503 -31.02 -55.65 -50.53
CA GLN A 503 -31.66 -56.96 -50.62
C GLN A 503 -31.51 -57.75 -49.31
N GLY A 504 -32.59 -58.38 -48.87
CA GLY A 504 -32.59 -59.26 -47.70
C GLY A 504 -31.96 -60.62 -47.99
N ALA A 505 -31.28 -61.16 -46.99
CA ALA A 505 -30.70 -62.50 -47.02
C ALA A 505 -30.92 -63.20 -45.67
N GLU A 506 -30.85 -64.53 -45.67
CA GLU A 506 -30.84 -65.33 -44.45
C GLU A 506 -29.44 -65.90 -44.24
N VAL A 507 -28.91 -65.71 -43.04
CA VAL A 507 -27.63 -66.27 -42.61
C VAL A 507 -27.92 -67.47 -41.70
N SER A 508 -27.35 -68.62 -42.04
CA SER A 508 -27.39 -69.81 -41.20
C SER A 508 -25.97 -70.21 -40.79
N VAL A 509 -25.82 -70.66 -39.56
CA VAL A 509 -24.53 -71.14 -39.02
C VAL A 509 -24.67 -72.57 -38.54
N ASP A 510 -23.64 -73.37 -38.77
CA ASP A 510 -23.60 -74.77 -38.34
C ASP A 510 -23.66 -74.92 -36.80
N SER A 511 -23.19 -73.91 -36.07
CA SER A 511 -23.20 -73.90 -34.60
C SER A 511 -24.60 -73.76 -34.00
N PHE A 512 -25.60 -73.30 -34.77
CA PHE A 512 -27.00 -73.20 -34.34
C PHE A 512 -27.94 -73.78 -35.42
N PRO A 513 -27.98 -75.12 -35.61
CA PRO A 513 -28.78 -75.75 -36.65
C PRO A 513 -30.27 -75.39 -36.50
N GLY A 514 -30.85 -74.80 -37.56
CA GLY A 514 -32.27 -74.43 -37.62
C GLY A 514 -32.61 -72.99 -37.22
N MET A 515 -31.65 -72.21 -36.72
CA MET A 515 -31.82 -70.75 -36.56
C MET A 515 -31.38 -70.01 -37.82
N ARG A 516 -32.13 -68.98 -38.19
CA ARG A 516 -31.79 -68.10 -39.31
C ARG A 516 -31.71 -66.66 -38.80
N PHE A 517 -30.67 -65.96 -39.20
CA PHE A 517 -30.44 -64.58 -38.86
C PHE A 517 -30.73 -63.73 -40.09
N ASP A 518 -31.55 -62.69 -39.95
CA ASP A 518 -31.81 -61.77 -41.04
C ASP A 518 -30.56 -60.94 -41.32
N ALA A 519 -30.22 -60.79 -42.60
CA ALA A 519 -29.14 -59.94 -43.05
C ALA A 519 -29.58 -59.07 -44.22
N VAL A 520 -28.91 -57.93 -44.38
CA VAL A 520 -29.19 -56.97 -45.45
C VAL A 520 -27.91 -56.70 -46.21
N LEU A 521 -28.00 -56.71 -47.54
CA LEU A 521 -26.91 -56.35 -48.42
C LEU A 521 -26.53 -54.88 -48.25
N ILE A 522 -25.35 -54.59 -47.69
CA ILE A 522 -24.90 -53.20 -47.46
C ILE A 522 -23.84 -52.75 -48.47
N GLN A 523 -23.08 -53.68 -49.05
CA GLN A 523 -22.02 -53.34 -49.99
C GLN A 523 -21.77 -54.48 -50.99
N ILE A 524 -21.54 -54.10 -52.25
CA ILE A 524 -20.97 -54.96 -53.30
C ILE A 524 -19.66 -54.29 -53.70
N ALA A 525 -18.55 -55.02 -53.74
CA ALA A 525 -17.26 -54.45 -54.14
C ALA A 525 -17.29 -54.00 -55.61
N ASP A 526 -16.68 -52.85 -55.90
CA ASP A 526 -16.62 -52.31 -57.29
C ASP A 526 -15.54 -52.99 -58.15
N GLN A 527 -14.67 -53.79 -57.53
CA GLN A 527 -13.59 -54.52 -58.19
C GLN A 527 -13.71 -56.02 -57.89
N ALA A 528 -13.54 -56.83 -58.93
CA ALA A 528 -13.46 -58.27 -58.77
C ALA A 528 -12.15 -58.67 -58.07
N GLU A 529 -12.26 -59.48 -57.02
CA GLU A 529 -11.13 -60.03 -56.30
C GLU A 529 -10.88 -61.49 -56.74
N PHE A 530 -9.63 -61.95 -56.64
CA PHE A 530 -9.31 -63.36 -56.81
C PHE A 530 -9.53 -64.06 -55.46
N THR A 531 -10.24 -65.20 -55.45
CA THR A 531 -10.50 -65.99 -54.24
C THR A 531 -9.22 -66.21 -53.40
N PRO A 532 -9.21 -65.91 -52.09
CA PRO A 532 -8.04 -66.14 -51.26
C PRO A 532 -7.84 -67.64 -51.00
N ARG A 533 -7.02 -68.30 -51.83
CA ARG A 533 -6.32 -69.53 -51.43
C ARG A 533 -4.86 -69.46 -51.88
N ASN A 534 -3.97 -69.73 -50.93
CA ASN A 534 -2.62 -70.22 -51.18
C ASN A 534 -2.74 -71.52 -52.01
N VAL A 535 -2.40 -71.47 -53.30
CA VAL A 535 -2.37 -72.66 -54.16
C VAL A 535 -0.99 -72.79 -54.79
N GLN A 536 -0.22 -73.77 -54.31
CA GLN A 536 0.93 -74.32 -55.03
C GLN A 536 0.39 -75.37 -56.01
N THR A 537 0.23 -75.00 -57.29
CA THR A 537 0.25 -75.87 -58.51
C THR A 537 -0.17 -75.07 -59.75
N VAL A 538 0.32 -75.46 -60.93
CA VAL A 538 0.35 -74.65 -62.17
C VAL A 538 -1.00 -74.55 -62.91
N GLN A 539 -2.10 -75.11 -62.39
CA GLN A 539 -3.41 -75.09 -63.07
C GLN A 539 -4.55 -74.35 -62.35
N GLY A 540 -4.32 -73.77 -61.16
CA GLY A 540 -5.37 -73.06 -60.42
C GLY A 540 -5.39 -71.55 -60.62
N ARG A 541 -5.83 -71.02 -61.78
CA ARG A 541 -6.15 -69.58 -61.93
C ARG A 541 -7.27 -69.34 -62.96
N ARG A 542 -8.47 -68.99 -62.48
CA ARG A 542 -9.39 -67.91 -62.94
C ARG A 542 -10.81 -68.20 -62.43
N ASN A 543 -11.12 -67.79 -61.20
CA ASN A 543 -12.48 -67.48 -60.75
C ASN A 543 -12.41 -66.07 -60.14
N THR A 544 -12.91 -65.07 -60.87
CA THR A 544 -13.16 -63.72 -60.35
C THR A 544 -14.42 -63.75 -59.50
N VAL A 545 -14.31 -63.26 -58.27
CA VAL A 545 -15.41 -63.16 -57.34
C VAL A 545 -15.57 -61.71 -56.91
N PHE A 546 -16.81 -61.29 -56.69
CA PHE A 546 -17.10 -60.01 -56.06
C PHE A 546 -17.35 -60.24 -54.59
N ALA A 547 -16.64 -59.51 -53.74
CA ALA A 547 -16.91 -59.49 -52.31
C ALA A 547 -18.21 -58.75 -52.06
N VAL A 548 -19.12 -59.40 -51.35
CA VAL A 548 -20.45 -58.91 -51.05
C VAL A 548 -20.60 -58.93 -49.54
N LYS A 549 -20.79 -57.74 -48.95
CA LYS A 549 -20.86 -57.55 -47.50
C LYS A 549 -22.31 -57.34 -47.08
N LEU A 550 -22.75 -58.10 -46.10
CA LEU A 550 -24.07 -58.01 -45.51
C LEU A 550 -23.97 -57.62 -44.03
N SER A 551 -24.87 -56.77 -43.55
CA SER A 551 -25.08 -56.54 -42.13
C SER A 551 -26.02 -57.61 -41.58
N VAL A 552 -25.66 -58.25 -40.47
CA VAL A 552 -26.39 -59.37 -39.88
C VAL A 552 -27.01 -58.92 -38.56
N ALA A 553 -28.33 -59.05 -38.43
CA ALA A 553 -29.05 -58.73 -37.21
C ALA A 553 -28.93 -59.89 -36.20
N ASP A 554 -28.32 -59.63 -35.05
CA ASP A 554 -28.18 -60.61 -33.97
C ASP A 554 -28.54 -60.01 -32.60
N PRO A 555 -29.85 -59.80 -32.33
CA PRO A 555 -30.32 -59.14 -31.11
C PRO A 555 -30.05 -59.94 -29.82
N GLN A 556 -29.62 -61.21 -29.93
CA GLN A 556 -29.32 -62.08 -28.78
C GLN A 556 -27.81 -62.35 -28.62
N ASP A 557 -26.94 -61.67 -29.38
CA ASP A 557 -25.48 -61.79 -29.35
C ASP A 557 -24.94 -63.25 -29.45
N ARG A 558 -25.61 -64.08 -30.26
CA ARG A 558 -25.26 -65.51 -30.40
C ARG A 558 -24.14 -65.76 -31.42
N LEU A 559 -24.04 -64.95 -32.46
CA LEU A 559 -23.04 -65.06 -33.51
C LEU A 559 -21.70 -64.53 -33.00
N LYS A 560 -20.62 -65.31 -33.15
CA LYS A 560 -19.26 -64.90 -32.80
C LYS A 560 -18.43 -64.64 -34.06
N PRO A 561 -17.43 -63.73 -33.99
CA PRO A 561 -16.52 -63.49 -35.10
C PRO A 561 -15.77 -64.76 -35.52
N GLY A 562 -15.54 -64.92 -36.81
CA GLY A 562 -14.88 -66.08 -37.41
C GLY A 562 -15.77 -67.32 -37.59
N MET A 563 -17.03 -67.28 -37.15
CA MET A 563 -17.98 -68.37 -37.41
C MET A 563 -18.25 -68.48 -38.92
N PRO A 564 -18.05 -69.65 -39.53
CA PRO A 564 -18.51 -69.91 -40.88
C PRO A 564 -20.04 -69.83 -40.91
N ALA A 565 -20.57 -69.09 -41.87
CA ALA A 565 -22.00 -69.01 -42.08
C ALA A 565 -22.31 -69.06 -43.58
N ASP A 566 -23.43 -69.69 -43.89
CA ASP A 566 -23.99 -69.71 -45.24
C ASP A 566 -25.04 -68.63 -45.36
N VAL A 567 -24.87 -67.79 -46.37
CA VAL A 567 -25.81 -66.72 -46.73
C VAL A 567 -26.65 -67.20 -47.88
N THR A 568 -27.96 -67.17 -47.72
CA THR A 568 -28.95 -67.48 -48.76
C THR A 568 -29.72 -66.20 -49.10
N PHE A 569 -29.55 -65.69 -50.32
CA PHE A 569 -30.22 -64.46 -50.77
C PHE A 569 -31.70 -64.73 -51.10
N LYS A 570 -32.60 -63.84 -50.66
CA LYS A 570 -34.06 -63.95 -50.87
C LYS A 570 -34.48 -63.47 -52.25
#